data_AF-A0A7W5B0G6-F1
#
_entry.id   AF-A0A7W5B0G6-F1
#
_cell.length_a   1.000
_cell.length_b   1.000
_cell.length_c   1.000
_cell.angle_alpha   90.00
_cell.angle_beta   90.00
_cell.angle_gamma   90.00
#
_symmetry.space_group_name_H-M   'P 1'
#
loop_
_entity.id
_entity.type
_entity.pdbx_description
1 polymer ?
#
loop_
_entity_poly.entity_id
_entity_poly.type
_entity_poly.pdbx_seq_one_letter_code
_entity_poly.pdbx_strand_id
1 'polypeptide(L)' 'MRNILMTVMMIVVVVLLFNEIISKDSTGTQAQIETQGNAANTKIGAINP' A
#
# COMPACT_ATOMS: atom_id res chain seq x y z
N MET A 1 -16.98 12.25 -25.68
CA MET A 1 -15.65 11.66 -25.91
C MET A 1 -14.55 12.29 -25.06
N ARG A 2 -14.34 13.62 -25.08
CA ARG A 2 -13.29 14.31 -24.27
C ARG A 2 -13.33 14.00 -22.77
N ASN A 3 -14.53 13.93 -22.18
CA ASN A 3 -14.69 13.69 -20.74
C ASN A 3 -14.38 12.24 -20.35
N ILE A 4 -14.80 11.28 -21.19
CA ILE A 4 -14.49 9.86 -20.99
C ILE A 4 -12.98 9.61 -21.09
N LEU A 5 -12.30 10.30 -22.02
CA LEU A 5 -10.84 10.20 -22.16
C LEU A 5 -10.11 10.60 -20.86
N MET A 6 -10.46 11.73 -20.27
CA MET A 6 -9.88 12.19 -19.00
C MET A 6 -10.13 11.20 -17.86
N THR A 7 -11.37 10.70 -17.73
CA THR A 7 -11.72 9.73 -16.70
C THR A 7 -10.93 8.43 -16.83
N VAL A 8 -10.79 7.91 -18.05
CA VAL A 8 -10.00 6.70 -18.30
C VAL A 8 -8.52 6.93 -17.98
N MET A 9 -7.95 8.07 -18.38
CA MET A 9 -6.56 8.41 -18.07
C MET A 9 -6.32 8.51 -16.56
N MET A 10 -7.26 9.11 -15.82
CA MET A 10 -7.19 9.19 -14.36
C MET A 10 -7.23 7.81 -13.70
N ILE A 11 -8.11 6.91 -14.18
CA ILE A 11 -8.19 5.54 -13.65
C ILE A 11 -6.87 4.79 -13.88
N VAL A 12 -6.30 4.90 -15.08
CA VAL A 12 -5.02 4.26 -15.41
C VAL A 12 -3.91 4.75 -14.48
N VAL A 13 -3.80 6.06 -14.26
CA VAL A 13 -2.79 6.63 -13.35
C VAL A 13 -2.95 6.12 -11.93
N VAL A 14 -4.17 6.04 -11.40
CA VAL A 14 -4.41 5.50 -10.05
C VAL A 14 -3.98 4.04 -9.94
N VAL A 15 -4.26 3.22 -10.94
CA VAL A 15 -3.84 1.81 -10.96
C VAL A 15 -2.32 1.67 -11.01
N LEU A 16 -1.63 2.52 -11.78
CA LEU A 16 -0.18 2.54 -11.83
C LEU A 16 0.42 2.91 -10.46
N LEU A 17 -0.09 3.99 -9.84
CA LEU A 17 0.37 4.41 -8.52
C LEU A 17 0.09 3.37 -7.43
N PHE A 18 -1.04 2.66 -7.50
CA PHE A 18 -1.34 1.55 -6.59
C PHE A 18 -0.28 0.44 -6.69
N ASN A 19 0.10 0.05 -7.90
CA ASN A 19 1.10 -0.99 -8.11
C ASN A 19 2.49 -0.56 -7.63
N GLU A 20 2.89 0.68 -7.90
CA GLU A 20 4.23 1.18 -7.55
C GLU A 20 4.41 1.52 -6.07
N ILE A 21 3.37 2.01 -5.41
CA ILE A 21 3.47 2.50 -4.02
C ILE A 21 2.92 1.48 -3.04
N ILE A 22 1.75 0.89 -3.33
CA ILE A 22 1.05 0.05 -2.36
C ILE A 22 1.48 -1.42 -2.51
N SER A 23 1.41 -1.96 -3.72
CA SER A 23 1.63 -3.38 -4.02
C SER A 23 3.08 -3.74 -4.34
N LYS A 24 4.01 -2.79 -4.31
CA LYS A 24 5.40 -3.05 -4.70
C LYS A 24 6.04 -4.07 -3.77
N ASP A 25 6.63 -5.10 -4.36
CA ASP A 25 7.26 -6.18 -3.62
C ASP A 25 8.28 -5.66 -2.60
N SER A 26 8.15 -6.09 -1.34
CA SER A 26 9.02 -5.80 -0.18
C SER A 26 9.21 -4.33 0.24
N THR A 27 8.86 -3.36 -0.60
CA THR A 27 9.08 -1.93 -0.36
C THR A 27 7.81 -1.10 -0.39
N GLY A 28 6.70 -1.69 -0.88
CA GLY A 28 5.40 -1.05 -0.89
C GLY A 28 4.83 -0.83 0.52
N THR A 29 3.85 0.05 0.59
CA THR A 29 3.16 0.41 1.84
C THR A 29 2.62 -0.82 2.58
N GLN A 30 2.17 -1.85 1.87
CA GLN A 30 1.74 -3.11 2.48
C GLN A 30 2.86 -3.73 3.33
N ALA A 31 4.05 -3.93 2.74
CA ALA A 31 5.18 -4.56 3.43
C ALA A 31 5.66 -3.73 4.64
N GLN A 32 5.59 -2.40 4.54
CA GLN A 32 5.90 -1.51 5.68
C GLN A 32 4.89 -1.67 6.81
N ILE A 33 3.59 -1.74 6.50
CA ILE A 33 2.53 -1.97 7.48
C ILE A 33 2.72 -3.32 8.17
N GLU A 34 2.99 -4.38 7.41
CA GLU A 34 3.22 -5.72 7.97
C GLU A 34 4.45 -5.74 8.89
N THR A 35 5.55 -5.13 8.46
CA THR A 35 6.78 -5.04 9.25
C THR A 35 6.55 -4.30 10.56
N GLN A 36 5.92 -3.12 10.49
CA GLN A 36 5.65 -2.31 11.66
C GLN A 36 4.61 -2.96 12.60
N GLY A 37 3.59 -3.61 12.03
CA GLY A 37 2.56 -4.34 12.77
C GLY A 37 3.14 -5.54 13.50
N ASN A 38 3.99 -6.34 12.84
CA ASN A 38 4.67 -7.45 13.47
C ASN A 38 5.57 -6.98 14.62
N ALA A 39 6.35 -5.91 14.40
CA ALA A 39 7.18 -5.33 15.46
C ALA A 39 6.36 -4.82 16.66
N ALA A 40 5.19 -4.23 16.41
CA ALA A 40 4.27 -3.81 17.46
C ALA A 40 3.70 -5.01 18.23
N ASN A 41 3.26 -6.06 17.52
CA ASN A 41 2.74 -7.27 18.14
C ASN A 41 3.79 -7.98 19.01
N THR A 42 5.04 -8.05 18.55
CA THR A 42 6.15 -8.58 19.37
C THR A 42 6.34 -7.76 20.65
N LYS A 43 6.30 -6.43 20.56
CA LYS A 43 6.42 -5.56 21.74
C LYS A 43 5.26 -5.72 22.71
N ILE A 44 4.02 -5.79 22.20
CA ILE A 44 2.83 -6.01 23.02
C ILE A 44 2.88 -7.38 23.72
N GLY A 45 3.24 -8.44 22.98
CA GLY A 45 3.39 -9.78 23.55
C GLY A 45 4.46 -9.83 24.64
N ALA A 46 5.56 -9.08 24.50
CA ALA A 46 6.60 -9.00 25.52
C ALA A 46 6.18 -8.23 26.79
N ILE A 47 5.14 -7.38 26.70
CA ILE A 47 4.59 -6.63 27.86
C ILE A 47 3.65 -7.50 28.70
N ASN A 48 3.07 -8.55 28.11
CA ASN A 48 2.14 -9.45 28.78
C ASN A 48 2.68 -10.90 28.82
N PRO A 49 3.77 -11.16 29.58
CA PRO A 49 4.37 -12.49 29.71
C PRO A 49 3.44 -13.52 30.34
#